data_AF-A0A246KBX2-F1
#
_entry.id   AF-A0A246KBX2-F1
#
_cell.length_a   1.000
_cell.length_b   1.000
_cell.length_c   1.000
_cell.angle_alpha   90.00
_cell.angle_beta   90.00
_cell.angle_gamma   90.00
#
_symmetry.space_group_name_H-M   'P 1'
#
loop_
_entity.id
_entity.type
_entity.pdbx_description
1 polymer ?
#
loop_
_entity_poly.entity_id
_entity_poly.type
_entity_poly.pdbx_seq_one_letter_code
_entity_poly.pdbx_strand_id
1 'polypeptide(L)'
;MSLFDWIALFVFVVAWLGYGPLIRLVARRSGSLNMDMLAVRDAWMRAMTHREMRLIDSQLMGHSINSGSFFASTNLLLIAAVAGVLFGGEAAIRGFAAVGAEPVTPRLMEAKLALVLLCLARGFLDFIWSLRQLNYTVALIGAAPEIHEEADRVAYGRAVARVLNPALTNFNQGVRGYYFALAAAAWLFGPLWLMLGAVSVFALLAWRQLASPAAGAIRQARRLLERG
;
A
#
# COMPACT_ATOMS: atom_id res chain seq x y z
N MET A 1 2.16 -29.50 12.66
CA MET A 1 1.39 -28.72 11.66
C MET A 1 0.67 -29.71 10.78
N SER A 2 -0.64 -29.53 10.58
CA SER A 2 -1.45 -30.39 9.72
C SER A 2 -1.24 -30.05 8.24
N LEU A 3 -1.65 -30.94 7.32
CA LEU A 3 -1.68 -30.62 5.88
C LEU A 3 -2.52 -29.36 5.60
N PHE A 4 -3.56 -29.13 6.39
CA PHE A 4 -4.45 -27.98 6.26
C PHE A 4 -3.76 -26.65 6.61
N ASP A 5 -2.84 -26.63 7.59
CA ASP A 5 -2.00 -25.45 7.88
C ASP A 5 -1.15 -25.06 6.68
N TRP A 6 -0.55 -26.05 6.01
CA TRP A 6 0.29 -25.80 4.82
C TRP A 6 -0.52 -25.26 3.65
N ILE A 7 -1.74 -25.78 3.44
CA ILE A 7 -2.64 -25.25 2.40
C ILE A 7 -3.02 -23.81 2.72
N ALA A 8 -3.40 -23.51 3.97
CA ALA A 8 -3.75 -22.15 4.38
C ALA A 8 -2.59 -21.16 4.19
N LEU A 9 -1.37 -21.55 4.56
CA LEU A 9 -0.16 -20.76 4.33
C LEU A 9 0.13 -20.56 2.84
N PHE A 10 0.01 -21.60 2.03
CA PHE A 10 0.20 -21.51 0.59
C PHE A 10 -0.79 -20.53 -0.03
N VAL A 11 -2.09 -20.64 0.31
CA VAL A 11 -3.12 -19.71 -0.15
C VAL A 11 -2.80 -18.28 0.28
N PHE A 12 -2.39 -18.07 1.53
CA PHE A 12 -2.00 -16.75 2.02
C PHE A 12 -0.83 -16.17 1.22
N VAL A 13 0.25 -16.93 1.03
CA VAL A 13 1.46 -16.48 0.31
C VAL A 13 1.13 -16.15 -1.15
N VAL A 14 0.35 -17.01 -1.81
CA VAL A 14 -0.11 -16.78 -3.19
C VAL A 14 -0.99 -15.55 -3.28
N ALA A 15 -1.93 -15.36 -2.35
CA ALA A 15 -2.78 -14.16 -2.31
C ALA A 15 -1.94 -12.89 -2.06
N TRP A 16 -1.01 -12.94 -1.12
CA TRP A 16 -0.18 -11.79 -0.72
C TRP A 16 0.79 -11.34 -1.81
N LEU A 17 1.61 -12.28 -2.31
CA LEU A 17 2.62 -11.98 -3.33
C LEU A 17 2.01 -11.88 -4.73
N GLY A 18 0.97 -12.68 -5.00
CA GLY A 18 0.29 -12.74 -6.30
C GLY A 18 -0.68 -11.59 -6.57
N TYR A 19 -1.16 -10.88 -5.55
CA TYR A 19 -2.11 -9.76 -5.74
C TYR A 19 -1.59 -8.69 -6.71
N GLY A 20 -0.35 -8.23 -6.53
CA GLY A 20 0.22 -7.18 -7.38
C GLY A 20 0.29 -7.58 -8.87
N PRO A 21 0.95 -8.70 -9.20
CA PRO A 21 0.96 -9.24 -10.56
C PRO A 21 -0.43 -9.48 -11.14
N LEU A 22 -1.35 -10.09 -10.38
CA LEU A 22 -2.67 -10.45 -10.88
C LEU A 22 -3.50 -9.21 -11.20
N ILE A 23 -3.53 -8.22 -10.31
CA ILE A 23 -4.24 -6.96 -10.56
C ILE A 23 -3.66 -6.22 -11.76
N ARG A 24 -2.32 -6.22 -11.95
CA ARG A 24 -1.73 -5.64 -13.15
C ARG A 24 -2.15 -6.36 -14.43
N LEU A 25 -2.23 -7.69 -14.40
CA LEU A 25 -2.69 -8.48 -15.55
C LEU A 25 -4.15 -8.19 -15.90
N VAL A 26 -5.03 -8.15 -14.89
CA VAL A 26 -6.45 -7.82 -15.06
C VAL A 26 -6.63 -6.38 -15.53
N ALA A 27 -5.89 -5.44 -14.93
CA ALA A 27 -5.93 -4.02 -15.28
C ALA A 27 -5.54 -3.74 -16.74
N ARG A 28 -4.71 -4.58 -17.37
CA ARG A 28 -4.38 -4.45 -18.80
C ARG A 28 -5.60 -4.64 -19.72
N ARG A 29 -6.61 -5.41 -19.28
CA ARG A 29 -7.83 -5.66 -20.06
C ARG A 29 -8.98 -4.73 -19.69
N SER A 30 -9.20 -4.49 -18.39
CA SER A 30 -10.38 -3.76 -17.90
C SER A 30 -10.08 -2.34 -17.37
N GLY A 31 -8.81 -1.95 -17.30
CA GLY A 31 -8.37 -0.79 -16.51
C GLY A 31 -8.40 -1.07 -15.00
N SER A 32 -7.74 -0.23 -14.22
CA SER A 32 -7.83 -0.21 -12.76
C SER A 32 -7.70 1.22 -12.23
N LEU A 33 -8.25 1.47 -11.05
CA LEU A 33 -8.19 2.78 -10.40
C LEU A 33 -6.75 3.31 -10.34
N ASN A 34 -5.78 2.47 -9.96
CA ASN A 34 -4.38 2.89 -9.92
C ASN A 34 -3.83 3.29 -11.29
N MET A 35 -4.21 2.59 -12.36
CA MET A 35 -3.80 2.95 -13.73
C MET A 35 -4.46 4.25 -14.18
N ASP A 36 -5.74 4.43 -13.88
CA ASP A 36 -6.48 5.63 -14.24
C ASP A 36 -5.93 6.87 -13.49
N MET A 37 -5.50 6.69 -12.24
CA MET A 37 -4.83 7.74 -11.45
C MET A 37 -3.47 8.18 -12.01
N LEU A 38 -2.79 7.36 -12.83
CA LEU A 38 -1.53 7.78 -13.47
C LEU A 38 -1.77 8.98 -14.39
N ALA A 39 -2.86 8.93 -15.18
CA ALA A 39 -3.24 10.01 -16.09
C ALA A 39 -3.66 11.26 -15.32
N VAL A 40 -4.44 11.10 -14.23
CA VAL A 40 -4.86 12.22 -13.38
C VAL A 40 -3.66 12.93 -12.76
N ARG A 41 -2.67 12.18 -12.25
CA ARG A 41 -1.46 12.76 -11.64
C ARG A 41 -0.53 13.37 -12.68
N ASP A 42 -0.47 12.80 -13.88
CA ASP A 42 0.26 13.41 -14.99
C ASP A 42 -0.37 14.76 -15.39
N ALA A 43 -1.69 14.81 -15.51
CA ALA A 43 -2.42 16.06 -15.74
C ALA A 43 -2.20 17.08 -14.62
N TRP A 44 -2.20 16.63 -13.36
CA TRP A 44 -1.89 17.49 -12.21
C TRP A 44 -0.48 18.10 -12.32
N MET A 45 0.55 17.30 -12.59
CA MET A 45 1.92 17.81 -12.69
C MET A 45 2.13 18.70 -13.92
N ARG A 46 1.43 18.45 -15.03
CA ARG A 46 1.39 19.38 -16.16
C ARG A 46 0.77 20.70 -15.75
N ALA A 47 -0.43 20.68 -15.17
CA ALA A 47 -1.11 21.90 -14.70
C ALA A 47 -0.26 22.71 -13.70
N MET A 48 0.48 22.04 -12.81
CA MET A 48 1.42 22.68 -11.87
C MET A 48 2.48 23.53 -12.60
N THR A 49 2.95 23.11 -13.77
CA THR A 49 3.97 23.86 -14.53
C THR A 49 3.44 25.18 -15.10
N HIS A 50 2.13 25.35 -15.26
CA HIS A 50 1.50 26.59 -15.73
C HIS A 50 1.15 27.56 -14.60
N ARG A 51 1.24 27.12 -13.34
CA ARG A 51 0.92 27.97 -12.19
C ARG A 51 2.12 28.80 -11.80
N GLU A 52 1.91 30.11 -11.71
CA GLU A 52 2.89 31.06 -11.16
C GLU A 52 3.09 30.81 -9.66
N MET A 53 1.99 30.55 -8.94
CA MET A 53 2.01 30.25 -7.51
C MET A 53 1.76 28.76 -7.26
N ARG A 54 2.80 28.04 -6.80
CA ARG A 54 2.77 26.59 -6.59
C ARG A 54 2.53 26.19 -5.12
N LEU A 55 2.09 27.13 -4.29
CA LEU A 55 1.81 26.90 -2.86
C LEU A 55 0.76 25.80 -2.66
N ILE A 56 -0.28 25.78 -3.51
CA ILE A 56 -1.36 24.79 -3.47
C ILE A 56 -0.80 23.38 -3.69
N ASP A 57 0.09 23.22 -4.66
CA ASP A 57 0.69 21.92 -5.00
C ASP A 57 1.56 21.40 -3.85
N SER A 58 2.35 22.29 -3.24
CA SER A 58 3.14 21.98 -2.04
C SER A 58 2.26 21.59 -0.83
N GLN A 59 1.11 22.25 -0.63
CA GLN A 59 0.18 21.90 0.43
C GLN A 59 -0.48 20.52 0.21
N LEU A 60 -0.93 20.22 -1.01
CA LEU A 60 -1.49 18.90 -1.37
C LEU A 60 -0.46 17.77 -1.16
N MET A 61 0.80 18.03 -1.52
CA MET A 61 1.91 17.11 -1.24
C MET A 61 2.15 16.96 0.27
N GLY A 62 2.10 18.06 1.03
CA GLY A 62 2.19 18.04 2.50
C GLY A 62 1.13 17.15 3.14
N HIS A 63 -0.13 17.22 2.70
CA HIS A 63 -1.19 16.32 3.18
C HIS A 63 -0.90 14.84 2.87
N SER A 64 -0.36 14.56 1.67
CA SER A 64 0.01 13.20 1.27
C SER A 64 1.17 12.66 2.10
N ILE A 65 2.19 13.48 2.38
CA ILE A 65 3.34 13.15 3.23
C ILE A 65 2.89 12.92 4.67
N ASN A 66 2.05 13.81 5.23
CA ASN A 66 1.54 13.66 6.60
C ASN A 66 0.73 12.37 6.76
N SER A 67 -0.11 12.02 5.78
CA SER A 67 -0.83 10.75 5.75
C SER A 67 0.15 9.56 5.68
N GLY A 68 1.16 9.65 4.81
CA GLY A 68 2.34 8.76 4.75
C GLY A 68 2.98 8.48 6.11
N SER A 69 3.35 9.56 6.79
CA SER A 69 4.05 9.52 8.07
C SER A 69 3.16 8.96 9.18
N PHE A 70 1.86 9.33 9.21
CA PHE A 70 0.91 8.78 10.16
C PHE A 70 0.83 7.25 10.06
N PHE A 71 0.62 6.72 8.85
CA PHE A 71 0.63 5.28 8.63
C PHE A 71 2.00 4.67 8.98
N ALA A 72 3.12 5.26 8.57
CA ALA A 72 4.44 4.72 8.92
C ALA A 72 4.65 4.60 10.43
N SER A 73 4.26 5.63 11.20
CA SER A 73 4.37 5.64 12.67
C SER A 73 3.46 4.61 13.31
N THR A 74 2.20 4.51 12.89
CA THR A 74 1.29 3.46 13.40
C THR A 74 1.83 2.07 13.09
N ASN A 75 2.47 1.87 11.92
CA ASN A 75 3.05 0.59 11.55
C ASN A 75 4.20 0.21 12.50
N LEU A 76 5.06 1.18 12.83
CA LEU A 76 6.15 0.98 13.78
C LEU A 76 5.64 0.60 15.17
N LEU A 77 4.53 1.21 15.63
CA LEU A 77 3.88 0.82 16.90
C LEU A 77 3.38 -0.63 16.87
N LEU A 78 2.74 -1.05 15.78
CA LEU A 78 2.29 -2.45 15.64
C LEU A 78 3.47 -3.42 15.59
N ILE A 79 4.53 -3.06 14.86
CA ILE A 79 5.79 -3.82 14.82
C ILE A 79 6.35 -3.98 16.23
N ALA A 80 6.45 -2.89 17.00
CA ALA A 80 6.96 -2.93 18.38
C ALA A 80 6.08 -3.80 19.29
N ALA A 81 4.76 -3.72 19.17
CA ALA A 81 3.83 -4.54 19.95
C ALA A 81 3.99 -6.03 19.65
N VAL A 82 4.00 -6.42 18.37
CA VAL A 82 4.15 -7.82 17.95
C VAL A 82 5.55 -8.34 18.28
N ALA A 83 6.59 -7.55 18.03
CA ALA A 83 7.97 -7.90 18.36
C ALA A 83 8.18 -8.05 19.87
N GLY A 84 7.54 -7.20 20.69
CA GLY A 84 7.60 -7.28 22.14
C GLY A 84 7.06 -8.61 22.67
N VAL A 85 5.98 -9.13 22.09
CA VAL A 85 5.46 -10.47 22.42
C VAL A 85 6.37 -11.57 21.89
N LEU A 86 6.83 -11.45 20.64
CA LEU A 86 7.65 -12.46 19.98
C LEU A 86 9.02 -12.66 20.67
N PHE A 87 9.64 -11.58 21.14
CA PHE A 87 10.95 -11.60 21.79
C PHE A 87 10.88 -11.52 23.32
N GLY A 88 9.68 -11.42 23.90
CA GLY A 88 9.45 -11.34 25.36
C GLY A 88 9.59 -12.66 26.12
N GLY A 89 9.98 -13.74 25.44
CA GLY A 89 10.18 -15.07 26.02
C GLY A 89 8.88 -15.86 26.22
N GLU A 90 8.99 -17.05 26.82
CA GLU A 90 7.88 -18.00 26.91
C GLU A 90 6.67 -17.47 27.69
N ALA A 91 6.87 -16.64 28.71
CA ALA A 91 5.77 -16.10 29.51
C ALA A 91 4.85 -15.18 28.70
N ALA A 92 5.43 -14.30 27.86
CA ALA A 92 4.67 -13.41 26.98
C ALA A 92 3.90 -14.22 25.91
N ILE A 93 4.55 -15.22 25.32
CA ILE A 93 3.96 -16.11 24.31
C ILE A 93 2.81 -16.92 24.91
N ARG A 94 2.97 -17.48 26.11
CA ARG A 94 1.93 -18.26 26.79
C ARG A 94 0.73 -17.38 27.19
N GLY A 95 0.99 -16.17 27.71
CA GLY A 95 -0.08 -15.21 28.03
C GLY A 95 -0.89 -14.82 26.80
N PHE A 96 -0.23 -14.64 25.65
CA PHE A 96 -0.90 -14.34 24.39
C PHE A 96 -1.61 -15.57 23.79
N ALA A 97 -1.05 -16.77 23.94
CA ALA A 97 -1.67 -18.02 23.52
C ALA A 97 -2.95 -18.34 24.28
N ALA A 98 -3.08 -17.91 25.53
CA ALA A 98 -4.32 -18.04 26.30
C ALA A 98 -5.48 -17.21 25.73
N VAL A 99 -5.20 -16.17 24.94
CA VAL A 99 -6.22 -15.38 24.21
C VAL A 99 -6.58 -16.05 22.88
N GLY A 100 -5.70 -16.90 22.34
CA GLY A 100 -5.97 -17.67 21.14
C GLY A 100 -7.08 -18.71 21.37
N ALA A 101 -7.89 -18.95 20.34
CA ALA A 101 -8.98 -19.92 20.40
C ALA A 101 -8.51 -21.39 20.43
N GLU A 102 -7.24 -21.65 20.09
CA GLU A 102 -6.67 -23.00 19.99
C GLU A 102 -5.40 -23.16 20.83
N PRO A 103 -5.24 -24.28 21.56
CA PRO A 103 -3.99 -24.60 22.24
C PRO A 103 -2.91 -24.89 21.20
N VAL A 104 -1.93 -24.00 21.09
CA VAL A 104 -0.83 -24.10 20.13
C VAL A 104 0.52 -24.17 20.84
N THR A 105 1.47 -24.93 20.27
CA THR A 105 2.85 -24.97 20.77
C THR A 105 3.49 -23.58 20.68
N PRO A 106 4.37 -23.19 21.63
CA PRO A 106 5.06 -21.89 21.61
C PRO A 106 5.74 -21.58 20.26
N ARG A 107 6.43 -22.55 19.65
CA ARG A 107 7.08 -22.41 18.34
C ARG A 107 6.11 -22.06 17.20
N LEU A 108 4.90 -22.61 17.22
CA LEU A 108 3.88 -22.29 16.22
C LEU A 108 3.34 -20.88 16.44
N MET A 109 3.17 -20.45 17.69
CA MET A 109 2.78 -19.07 18.00
C MET A 109 3.84 -18.07 17.53
N GLU A 110 5.13 -18.35 17.75
CA GLU A 110 6.24 -17.55 17.22
C GLU A 110 6.16 -17.43 15.70
N ALA A 111 5.89 -18.52 14.98
CA ALA A 111 5.72 -18.50 13.53
C ALA A 111 4.52 -17.64 13.08
N LYS A 112 3.39 -17.71 13.79
CA LYS A 112 2.20 -16.87 13.52
C LYS A 112 2.53 -15.39 13.68
N LEU A 113 3.16 -15.01 14.79
CA LEU A 113 3.56 -13.63 15.07
C LEU A 113 4.65 -13.14 14.09
N ALA A 114 5.61 -14.00 13.73
CA ALA A 114 6.62 -13.70 12.74
C ALA A 114 6.02 -13.41 11.36
N LEU A 115 4.97 -14.13 10.95
CA LEU A 115 4.26 -13.85 9.70
C LEU A 115 3.59 -12.46 9.71
N VAL A 116 2.94 -12.09 10.82
CA VAL A 116 2.36 -10.75 11.00
C VAL A 116 3.46 -9.69 10.92
N LEU A 117 4.55 -9.89 11.66
CA LEU A 117 5.70 -8.98 11.69
C LEU A 117 6.31 -8.81 10.29
N LEU A 118 6.44 -9.88 9.52
CA LEU A 118 6.95 -9.84 8.15
C LEU A 118 6.06 -9.01 7.22
N CYS A 119 4.73 -9.14 7.35
CA CYS A 119 3.77 -8.35 6.57
C CYS A 119 3.86 -6.86 6.92
N LEU A 120 3.92 -6.54 8.22
CA LEU A 120 4.07 -5.16 8.71
C LEU A 120 5.40 -4.55 8.27
N ALA A 121 6.51 -5.28 8.43
CA ALA A 121 7.84 -4.83 8.03
C ALA A 121 7.92 -4.58 6.52
N ARG A 122 7.36 -5.47 5.70
CA ARG A 122 7.26 -5.27 4.25
C ARG A 122 6.50 -3.98 3.92
N GLY A 123 5.37 -3.74 4.58
CA GLY A 123 4.59 -2.50 4.38
C GLY A 123 5.31 -1.25 4.88
N PHE A 124 6.06 -1.35 5.98
CA PHE A 124 6.84 -0.26 6.55
C PHE A 124 7.94 0.21 5.60
N LEU A 125 8.66 -0.73 4.98
CA LEU A 125 9.66 -0.41 3.97
C LEU A 125 9.06 0.30 2.75
N ASP A 126 7.85 -0.09 2.31
CA ASP A 126 7.14 0.63 1.24
C ASP A 126 6.78 2.06 1.65
N PHE A 127 6.34 2.30 2.89
CA PHE A 127 6.07 3.65 3.39
C PHE A 127 7.33 4.51 3.43
N ILE A 128 8.45 3.98 3.92
CA ILE A 128 9.73 4.70 3.91
C ILE A 128 10.12 5.10 2.49
N TRP A 129 10.01 4.16 1.54
CA TRP A 129 10.36 4.44 0.15
C TRP A 129 9.41 5.45 -0.49
N SER A 130 8.11 5.32 -0.23
CA SER A 130 7.10 6.30 -0.65
C SER A 130 7.41 7.70 -0.14
N LEU A 131 7.64 7.88 1.17
CA LEU A 131 7.90 9.17 1.79
C LEU A 131 9.11 9.87 1.18
N ARG A 132 10.18 9.10 0.91
CA ARG A 132 11.37 9.60 0.24
C ARG A 132 11.07 10.10 -1.17
N GLN A 133 10.32 9.34 -1.95
CA GLN A 133 9.93 9.74 -3.31
C GLN A 133 8.96 10.93 -3.32
N LEU A 134 8.08 11.05 -2.32
CA LEU A 134 7.22 12.22 -2.15
C LEU A 134 8.06 13.47 -1.86
N ASN A 135 9.09 13.38 -1.01
CA ASN A 135 10.01 14.48 -0.75
C ASN A 135 10.82 14.88 -2.00
N TYR A 136 11.23 13.90 -2.83
CA TYR A 136 11.84 14.20 -4.14
C TYR A 136 10.86 14.93 -5.07
N THR A 137 9.58 14.57 -5.04
CA THR A 137 8.55 15.25 -5.82
C THR A 137 8.37 16.70 -5.34
N VAL A 138 8.37 16.94 -4.03
CA VAL A 138 8.31 18.29 -3.46
C VAL A 138 9.51 19.13 -3.90
N ALA A 139 10.72 18.56 -3.86
CA ALA A 139 11.92 19.24 -4.33
C ALA A 139 11.82 19.61 -5.82
N LEU A 140 11.27 18.73 -6.65
CA LEU A 140 11.02 19.03 -8.07
C LEU A 140 9.97 20.14 -8.25
N ILE A 141 8.88 20.13 -7.49
CA ILE A 141 7.88 21.21 -7.55
C ILE A 141 8.51 22.56 -7.15
N GLY A 142 9.34 22.57 -6.10
CA GLY A 142 10.04 23.76 -5.63
C GLY A 142 11.12 24.26 -6.59
N ALA A 143 11.78 23.36 -7.32
CA ALA A 143 12.83 23.67 -8.29
C ALA A 143 12.30 23.85 -9.73
N ALA A 144 10.99 23.84 -9.94
CA ALA A 144 10.43 23.92 -11.28
C ALA A 144 10.81 25.27 -11.93
N PRO A 145 11.50 25.26 -13.08
CA PRO A 145 12.01 26.49 -13.69
C PRO A 145 10.88 27.35 -14.26
N GLU A 146 11.20 28.60 -14.58
CA GLU A 146 10.40 29.39 -15.52
C GLU A 146 10.64 28.82 -16.92
N ILE A 147 9.64 28.15 -17.48
CA ILE A 147 9.72 27.50 -18.78
C ILE A 147 8.87 28.30 -19.75
N HIS A 148 9.44 28.78 -20.86
CA HIS A 148 8.67 29.58 -21.82
C HIS A 148 8.01 28.75 -22.92
N GLU A 149 8.58 27.59 -23.25
CA GLU A 149 8.05 26.70 -24.28
C GLU A 149 7.05 25.69 -23.70
N GLU A 150 5.90 25.54 -24.36
CA GLU A 150 4.85 24.62 -23.94
C GLU A 150 5.30 23.15 -23.93
N ALA A 151 6.11 22.76 -24.92
CA ALA A 151 6.65 21.40 -25.01
C ALA A 151 7.50 21.04 -23.77
N ASP A 152 8.30 21.98 -23.30
CA ASP A 152 9.15 21.83 -22.13
C ASP A 152 8.34 21.78 -20.83
N ARG A 153 7.25 22.56 -20.72
CA ARG A 153 6.32 22.50 -19.57
C ARG A 153 5.71 21.11 -19.44
N VAL A 154 5.20 20.57 -20.54
CA VAL A 154 4.63 19.22 -20.59
C VAL A 154 5.69 18.16 -20.29
N ALA A 155 6.89 18.29 -20.84
CA ALA A 155 8.00 17.36 -20.61
C ALA A 155 8.43 17.34 -19.13
N TYR A 156 8.54 18.52 -18.52
CA TYR A 156 8.88 18.67 -17.10
C TYR A 156 7.79 18.09 -16.20
N GLY A 157 6.52 18.46 -16.41
CA GLY A 157 5.40 17.92 -15.65
C GLY A 157 5.35 16.39 -15.69
N ARG A 158 5.58 15.79 -16.87
CA ARG A 158 5.68 14.33 -17.03
C ARG A 158 6.89 13.74 -16.30
N ALA A 159 8.02 14.44 -16.24
CA ALA A 159 9.18 14.02 -15.47
C ALA A 159 8.87 13.98 -13.96
N VAL A 160 8.20 15.01 -13.43
CA VAL A 160 7.76 15.05 -12.03
C VAL A 160 6.73 13.93 -11.75
N ALA A 161 5.76 13.72 -12.65
CA ALA A 161 4.78 12.65 -12.52
C ALA A 161 5.41 11.24 -12.49
N ARG A 162 6.54 11.03 -13.18
CA ARG A 162 7.31 9.78 -13.14
C ARG A 162 7.98 9.53 -11.78
N VAL A 163 8.15 10.54 -10.94
CA VAL A 163 8.61 10.40 -9.55
C VAL A 163 7.43 10.23 -8.58
N LEU A 164 6.36 11.02 -8.78
CA LEU A 164 5.16 10.98 -7.95
C LEU A 164 4.40 9.65 -8.04
N ASN A 165 4.24 9.11 -9.24
CA ASN A 165 3.42 7.92 -9.48
C ASN A 165 3.97 6.67 -8.75
N PRO A 166 5.28 6.35 -8.83
CA PRO A 166 5.88 5.32 -8.00
C PRO A 166 5.73 5.58 -6.50
N ALA A 167 5.87 6.84 -6.05
CA ALA A 167 5.70 7.20 -4.64
C ALA A 167 4.34 6.77 -4.10
N LEU A 168 3.26 7.21 -4.76
CA LEU A 168 1.90 6.87 -4.36
C LEU A 168 1.54 5.40 -4.63
N THR A 169 2.23 4.75 -5.57
CA THR A 169 2.13 3.29 -5.73
C THR A 169 2.69 2.59 -4.49
N ASN A 170 3.89 2.97 -4.03
CA ASN A 170 4.50 2.40 -2.82
C ASN A 170 3.69 2.71 -1.57
N PHE A 171 3.11 3.91 -1.45
CA PHE A 171 2.15 4.22 -0.38
C PHE A 171 1.01 3.20 -0.33
N ASN A 172 0.40 2.90 -1.49
CA ASN A 172 -0.67 1.91 -1.58
C ASN A 172 -0.19 0.48 -1.27
N GLN A 173 1.05 0.13 -1.60
CA GLN A 173 1.65 -1.16 -1.22
C GLN A 173 1.86 -1.26 0.30
N GLY A 174 2.28 -0.17 0.94
CA GLY A 174 2.38 -0.05 2.39
C GLY A 174 1.02 -0.27 3.07
N VAL A 175 -0.02 0.41 2.57
CA VAL A 175 -1.40 0.22 3.04
C VAL A 175 -1.86 -1.22 2.87
N ARG A 176 -1.56 -1.85 1.73
CA ARG A 176 -1.84 -3.27 1.49
C ARG A 176 -1.14 -4.19 2.50
N GLY A 177 0.07 -3.83 2.94
CA GLY A 177 0.79 -4.53 4.00
C GLY A 177 -0.03 -4.68 5.28
N TYR A 178 -0.78 -3.66 5.68
CA TYR A 178 -1.69 -3.73 6.83
C TYR A 178 -2.83 -4.73 6.64
N TYR A 179 -3.46 -4.73 5.47
CA TYR A 179 -4.56 -5.67 5.21
C TYR A 179 -4.06 -7.11 5.30
N PHE A 180 -2.89 -7.42 4.73
CA PHE A 180 -2.32 -8.76 4.84
C PHE A 180 -1.76 -9.08 6.22
N ALA A 181 -1.25 -8.10 6.98
CA ALA A 181 -0.89 -8.29 8.38
C ALA A 181 -2.13 -8.62 9.23
N LEU A 182 -3.27 -8.00 8.97
CA LEU A 182 -4.54 -8.32 9.61
C LEU A 182 -5.02 -9.73 9.25
N ALA A 183 -4.92 -10.12 7.97
CA ALA A 183 -5.21 -11.50 7.56
C ALA A 183 -4.26 -12.52 8.20
N ALA A 184 -2.97 -12.19 8.34
CA ALA A 184 -2.00 -13.01 9.04
C ALA A 184 -2.33 -13.13 10.54
N ALA A 185 -2.79 -12.03 11.16
CA ALA A 185 -3.21 -12.04 12.57
C ALA A 185 -4.44 -12.92 12.80
N ALA A 186 -5.32 -13.06 11.80
CA ALA A 186 -6.45 -13.99 11.88
C ALA A 186 -6.01 -15.45 12.05
N TRP A 187 -4.77 -15.80 11.67
CA TRP A 187 -4.20 -17.13 11.91
C TRP A 187 -4.10 -17.50 13.39
N LEU A 188 -4.13 -16.52 14.29
CA LEU A 188 -4.20 -16.74 15.74
C LEU A 188 -5.44 -17.54 16.15
N PHE A 189 -6.55 -17.43 15.39
CA PHE A 189 -7.79 -18.18 15.62
C PHE A 189 -7.83 -19.53 14.90
N GLY A 190 -6.82 -19.84 14.08
CA GLY A 190 -6.70 -21.11 13.37
C GLY A 190 -6.41 -20.95 11.87
N PRO A 191 -6.05 -22.05 11.18
CA PRO A 191 -5.69 -22.03 9.76
C PRO A 191 -6.87 -21.66 8.83
N LEU A 192 -8.10 -21.98 9.22
CA LEU A 192 -9.30 -21.58 8.47
C LEU A 192 -9.42 -20.05 8.39
N TRP A 193 -9.17 -19.35 9.51
CA TRP A 193 -9.25 -17.90 9.60
C TRP A 193 -8.15 -17.20 8.81
N LEU A 194 -6.95 -17.79 8.73
CA LEU A 194 -5.90 -17.33 7.84
C LEU A 194 -6.35 -17.36 6.37
N MET A 195 -6.93 -18.49 5.95
CA MET A 195 -7.40 -18.68 4.58
C MET A 195 -8.55 -17.72 4.24
N LEU A 196 -9.57 -17.64 5.11
CA LEU A 196 -10.69 -16.71 4.96
C LEU A 196 -10.21 -15.26 4.94
N GLY A 197 -9.28 -14.89 5.84
CA GLY A 197 -8.68 -13.57 5.90
C GLY A 197 -7.94 -13.23 4.60
N ALA A 198 -7.11 -14.14 4.09
CA ALA A 198 -6.36 -13.96 2.85
C ALA A 198 -7.28 -13.73 1.65
N VAL A 199 -8.30 -14.60 1.48
CA VAL A 199 -9.27 -14.50 0.38
C VAL A 199 -10.11 -13.24 0.50
N SER A 200 -10.58 -12.89 1.70
CA SER A 200 -11.40 -11.70 1.94
C SER A 200 -10.63 -10.42 1.66
N VAL A 201 -9.39 -10.32 2.13
CA VAL A 201 -8.51 -9.18 1.85
C VAL A 201 -8.23 -9.07 0.35
N PHE A 202 -7.91 -10.19 -0.30
CA PHE A 202 -7.69 -10.22 -1.74
C PHE A 202 -8.91 -9.70 -2.51
N ALA A 203 -10.09 -10.25 -2.22
CA ALA A 203 -11.34 -9.89 -2.87
C ALA A 203 -11.71 -8.42 -2.63
N LEU A 204 -11.59 -7.95 -1.39
CA LEU A 204 -11.87 -6.55 -1.03
C LEU A 204 -10.98 -5.59 -1.81
N LEU A 205 -9.66 -5.85 -1.84
CA LEU A 205 -8.70 -4.98 -2.53
C LEU A 205 -8.91 -5.02 -4.05
N ALA A 206 -9.20 -6.19 -4.62
CA ALA A 206 -9.51 -6.35 -6.04
C ALA A 206 -10.78 -5.58 -6.42
N TRP A 207 -11.86 -5.72 -5.64
CA TRP A 207 -13.09 -4.97 -5.85
C TRP A 207 -12.86 -3.46 -5.78
N ARG A 208 -12.10 -2.99 -4.77
CA ARG A 208 -11.74 -1.57 -4.62
C ARG A 208 -11.01 -1.02 -5.85
N GLN A 209 -10.10 -1.80 -6.44
CA GLN A 209 -9.33 -1.38 -7.60
C GLN A 209 -10.10 -1.42 -8.93
N LEU A 210 -11.05 -2.36 -9.07
CA LEU A 210 -11.66 -2.66 -10.37
C LEU A 210 -13.08 -2.11 -10.52
N ALA A 211 -13.88 -2.15 -9.46
CA ALA A 211 -15.33 -1.97 -9.53
C ALA A 211 -15.90 -0.96 -8.52
N SER A 212 -15.05 -0.34 -7.70
CA SER A 212 -15.55 0.64 -6.73
C SER A 212 -16.18 1.87 -7.42
N PRO A 213 -17.15 2.56 -6.78
CA PRO A 213 -17.69 3.80 -7.30
C PRO A 213 -16.61 4.86 -7.60
N ALA A 214 -15.57 4.91 -6.75
CA ALA A 214 -14.40 5.75 -6.97
C ALA A 214 -13.63 5.37 -8.25
N ALA A 215 -13.45 4.07 -8.53
CA ALA A 215 -12.85 3.61 -9.78
C ALA A 215 -13.65 4.06 -11.00
N GLY A 216 -14.98 3.98 -10.94
CA GLY A 216 -15.87 4.50 -11.99
C GLY A 216 -15.72 6.01 -12.20
N ALA A 217 -15.77 6.79 -11.12
CA ALA A 217 -15.67 8.24 -11.17
C ALA A 217 -14.29 8.73 -11.68
N ILE A 218 -13.19 8.12 -11.22
CA ILE A 218 -11.84 8.47 -11.69
C ILE A 218 -11.66 8.08 -13.15
N ARG A 219 -12.20 6.95 -13.61
CA ARG A 219 -12.16 6.57 -15.04
C ARG A 219 -12.90 7.58 -15.91
N GLN A 220 -14.03 8.11 -15.43
CA GLN A 220 -14.74 9.19 -16.11
C GLN A 220 -13.92 10.47 -16.14
N ALA A 221 -13.33 10.88 -15.01
CA ALA A 221 -12.48 12.07 -14.93
C ALA A 221 -11.26 11.97 -15.87
N ARG A 222 -10.60 10.81 -15.91
CA ARG A 222 -9.51 10.52 -16.85
C ARG A 222 -9.93 10.75 -18.31
N ARG A 223 -11.09 10.24 -18.72
CA ARG A 223 -11.59 10.43 -20.10
C ARG A 223 -11.81 11.90 -20.46
N LEU A 224 -12.17 12.73 -19.48
CA LEU A 224 -12.31 14.17 -19.69
C LEU A 224 -10.94 14.84 -19.83
N LEU A 225 -9.97 14.46 -18.98
CA LEU A 225 -8.60 14.97 -19.03
C LEU A 225 -7.82 14.53 -20.29
N GLU A 226 -8.15 13.41 -20.90
CA GLU A 226 -7.53 12.95 -22.16
C GLU A 226 -8.14 13.62 -23.41
N ARG A 227 -9.29 14.30 -23.29
CA ARG A 227 -9.99 14.96 -24.40
C ARG A 227 -9.67 16.46 -24.52
N GLY A 228 -9.19 17.08 -23.44
CA GLY A 228 -8.75 18.48 -23.41
C GLY A 228 -7.25 18.59 -23.63
#